data_AF-A0A662M8A4-F1
#
_entry.id   AF-A0A662M8A4-F1
#
_cell.length_a   1.000
_cell.length_b   1.000
_cell.length_c   1.000
_cell.angle_alpha   90.00
_cell.angle_beta   90.00
_cell.angle_gamma   90.00
#
_symmetry.space_group_name_H-M   'P 1'
#
loop_
_entity.id
_entity.type
_entity.pdbx_description
1 polymer ?
#
loop_
_entity_poly.entity_id
_entity_poly.type
_entity_poly.pdbx_seq_one_letter_code
_entity_poly.pdbx_strand_id
1 'polypeptide(L)'
;MGDPRKLKKKYNTPSHPWQGERIKEEKELMIKYGLKNKREVWKAQSYLRNLRAQARNLQAQIRTENPQAIKEADLLLKKCYRLGLLSEGAALVDVLAIEIETVLARRLQSLVYTKGLSSTPKQARQLIAHGHIVLGDRRVTIPGLLVPKGQERFVDYHSSSPFSFEEHPMRPKSTKTEEGMEIPSQVPEKIKIEVPAEGGGSS
;
A
#
# COMPACT_ATOMS: atom_id res chain seq x y z
N MET A 1 -30.59 7.30 -30.78
CA MET A 1 -30.09 7.31 -29.38
C MET A 1 -28.77 6.57 -29.36
N GLY A 2 -27.69 7.18 -28.85
CA GLY A 2 -26.36 6.55 -28.81
C GLY A 2 -26.20 5.50 -27.70
N ASP A 3 -25.07 4.81 -27.70
CA ASP A 3 -24.78 3.77 -26.70
C ASP A 3 -24.49 4.34 -25.29
N PRO A 4 -25.09 3.80 -24.22
CA PRO A 4 -24.83 4.25 -22.85
C PRO A 4 -23.44 3.85 -22.36
N ARG A 5 -22.84 4.68 -21.49
CA ARG A 5 -21.50 4.44 -20.94
C ARG A 5 -21.46 3.22 -20.02
N LYS A 6 -20.72 2.18 -20.41
CA LYS A 6 -20.48 0.96 -19.61
C LYS A 6 -19.44 1.19 -18.50
N LEU A 7 -19.60 0.49 -17.37
CA LEU A 7 -18.64 0.50 -16.26
C LEU A 7 -17.34 -0.21 -16.67
N LYS A 8 -16.20 0.46 -16.48
CA LYS A 8 -14.86 -0.09 -16.78
C LYS A 8 -14.18 -0.64 -15.53
N LYS A 9 -13.36 -1.67 -15.71
CA LYS A 9 -12.51 -2.22 -14.64
C LYS A 9 -11.53 -1.16 -14.16
N LYS A 10 -11.19 -1.20 -12.86
CA LYS A 10 -10.21 -0.30 -12.22
C LYS A 10 -8.82 -0.91 -12.08
N TYR A 11 -8.61 -2.07 -12.71
CA TYR A 11 -7.36 -2.79 -12.74
C TYR A 11 -7.15 -3.38 -14.12
N ASN A 12 -5.90 -3.49 -14.52
CA ASN A 12 -5.49 -4.23 -15.70
C ASN A 12 -4.87 -5.56 -15.27
N THR A 13 -5.11 -6.60 -16.06
CA THR A 13 -4.43 -7.88 -15.88
C THR A 13 -3.03 -7.82 -16.49
N PRO A 14 -2.10 -8.66 -16.01
CA PRO A 14 -0.80 -8.85 -16.65
C PRO A 14 -0.95 -9.25 -18.11
N SER A 15 0.03 -8.88 -18.94
CA SER A 15 0.04 -9.25 -20.36
C SER A 15 0.18 -10.76 -20.55
N HIS A 16 1.10 -11.39 -19.81
CA HIS A 16 1.33 -12.83 -19.87
C HIS A 16 1.04 -13.51 -18.51
N PRO A 17 0.20 -14.57 -18.48
CA PRO A 17 -0.21 -15.22 -17.23
C PRO A 17 0.92 -15.89 -16.44
N TRP A 18 1.91 -16.49 -17.12
CA TRP A 18 2.88 -17.42 -16.52
C TRP A 18 4.32 -16.91 -16.50
N GLN A 19 4.51 -15.70 -15.99
CA GLN A 19 5.85 -15.14 -15.75
C GLN A 19 6.26 -15.46 -14.31
N GLY A 20 7.27 -16.33 -14.14
CA GLY A 20 7.69 -16.84 -12.85
C GLY A 20 8.11 -15.74 -11.87
N GLU A 21 8.97 -14.81 -12.30
CA GLU A 21 9.46 -13.68 -11.50
C GLU A 21 8.30 -12.81 -10.97
N ARG A 22 7.44 -12.33 -11.88
CA ARG A 22 6.23 -11.57 -11.52
C ARG A 22 5.34 -12.32 -10.54
N ILE A 23 5.14 -13.63 -10.73
CA ILE A 23 4.30 -14.43 -9.84
C ILE A 23 4.90 -14.50 -8.43
N LYS A 24 6.23 -14.61 -8.32
CA LYS A 24 6.96 -14.61 -7.04
C LYS A 24 6.81 -13.26 -6.35
N GLU A 25 7.11 -12.14 -7.03
CA GLU A 25 6.97 -10.78 -6.50
C GLU A 25 5.54 -10.49 -6.02
N GLU A 26 4.52 -10.82 -6.84
CA GLU A 26 3.12 -10.65 -6.47
C GLU A 26 2.77 -11.47 -5.22
N LYS A 27 3.31 -12.68 -5.09
CA LYS A 27 3.06 -13.56 -3.95
C LYS A 27 3.73 -13.00 -2.69
N GLU A 28 4.94 -12.48 -2.79
CA GLU A 28 5.64 -11.82 -1.68
C GLU A 28 4.86 -10.60 -1.18
N LEU A 29 4.39 -9.73 -2.08
CA LEU A 29 3.53 -8.60 -1.72
C LEU A 29 2.22 -9.04 -1.08
N MET A 30 1.61 -10.13 -1.58
CA MET A 30 0.40 -10.69 -0.99
C MET A 30 0.63 -11.20 0.43
N ILE A 31 1.76 -11.85 0.69
CA ILE A 31 2.11 -12.35 2.03
C ILE A 31 2.40 -11.17 2.97
N LYS A 32 3.29 -10.26 2.56
CA LYS A 32 3.74 -9.09 3.35
C LYS A 32 2.57 -8.22 3.82
N TYR A 33 1.67 -7.86 2.90
CA TYR A 33 0.51 -7.01 3.21
C TYR A 33 -0.75 -7.82 3.55
N GLY A 34 -0.64 -9.15 3.61
CA GLY A 34 -1.74 -10.07 3.85
C GLY A 34 -2.92 -9.85 2.90
N LEU A 35 -2.72 -9.72 1.60
CA LEU A 35 -3.77 -9.44 0.62
C LEU A 35 -4.56 -10.70 0.26
N LYS A 36 -5.86 -10.57 -0.07
CA LYS A 36 -6.71 -11.73 -0.41
C LYS A 36 -6.34 -12.32 -1.77
N ASN A 37 -6.27 -11.47 -2.80
CA ASN A 37 -6.12 -11.87 -4.19
C ASN A 37 -5.11 -10.99 -4.93
N LYS A 38 -4.49 -11.52 -5.99
CA LYS A 38 -3.63 -10.76 -6.93
C LYS A 38 -4.32 -9.53 -7.53
N ARG A 39 -5.65 -9.57 -7.68
CA ARG A 39 -6.43 -8.41 -8.16
C ARG A 39 -6.23 -7.16 -7.30
N GLU A 40 -5.97 -7.30 -6.00
CA GLU A 40 -5.68 -6.15 -5.14
C GLU A 40 -4.31 -5.54 -5.45
N VAL A 41 -3.31 -6.38 -5.71
CA VAL A 41 -1.98 -5.94 -6.19
C VAL A 41 -2.14 -5.21 -7.53
N TRP A 42 -2.88 -5.79 -8.47
CA TRP A 42 -3.13 -5.17 -9.78
C TRP A 42 -3.89 -3.85 -9.70
N LYS A 43 -4.81 -3.69 -8.74
CA LYS A 43 -5.47 -2.41 -8.47
C LYS A 43 -4.46 -1.36 -8.00
N ALA A 44 -3.56 -1.71 -7.08
CA ALA A 44 -2.52 -0.80 -6.61
C ALA A 44 -1.54 -0.42 -7.74
N GLN A 45 -1.10 -1.41 -8.53
CA GLN A 45 -0.27 -1.19 -9.72
C GLN A 45 -0.96 -0.28 -10.74
N SER A 46 -2.25 -0.51 -11.01
CA SER A 46 -3.02 0.30 -11.97
C SER A 46 -3.23 1.72 -11.46
N TYR A 47 -3.43 1.91 -10.15
CA TYR A 47 -3.51 3.22 -9.52
C TYR A 47 -2.22 4.02 -9.71
N LEU A 48 -1.08 3.39 -9.41
CA LEU A 48 0.25 3.98 -9.57
C LEU A 48 0.59 4.25 -11.04
N ARG A 49 0.24 3.34 -11.95
CA ARG A 49 0.39 3.55 -13.41
C ARG A 49 -0.35 4.79 -13.88
N ASN A 50 -1.58 5.01 -13.39
CA ASN A 50 -2.38 6.18 -13.74
C ASN A 50 -1.76 7.47 -13.19
N LEU A 51 -1.27 7.46 -11.95
CA LEU A 51 -0.55 8.62 -11.38
C LEU A 51 0.70 8.96 -12.18
N ARG A 52 1.53 7.97 -12.51
CA ARG A 52 2.75 8.17 -13.32
C ARG A 52 2.43 8.63 -14.75
N ALA A 53 1.34 8.13 -15.35
CA ALA A 53 0.90 8.60 -16.66
C ALA A 53 0.46 10.07 -16.62
N GLN A 54 -0.30 10.47 -15.60
CA GLN A 54 -0.68 11.87 -15.38
C GLN A 54 0.56 12.75 -15.19
N ALA A 55 1.49 12.34 -14.32
CA ALA A 55 2.72 13.08 -14.07
C ALA A 55 3.57 13.28 -15.35
N ARG A 56 3.76 12.23 -16.16
CA ARG A 56 4.49 12.34 -17.44
C ARG A 56 3.82 13.30 -18.42
N ASN A 57 2.49 13.23 -18.55
CA ASN A 57 1.76 14.12 -19.45
C ASN A 57 1.87 15.58 -19.00
N LEU A 58 1.70 15.83 -17.70
CA LEU A 58 1.82 17.17 -17.13
C LEU A 58 3.24 17.71 -17.26
N GLN A 59 4.27 16.88 -17.02
CA GLN A 59 5.66 17.27 -17.19
C GLN A 59 5.98 17.71 -18.62
N ALA A 60 5.41 17.04 -19.62
CA ALA A 60 5.55 17.45 -21.02
C ALA A 60 4.84 18.77 -21.31
N GLN A 61 3.62 18.97 -20.78
CA GLN A 61 2.81 20.16 -21.02
C GLN A 61 3.32 21.41 -20.29
N ILE A 62 3.95 21.26 -19.13
CA ILE A 62 4.57 22.37 -18.38
C ILE A 62 5.68 23.01 -19.21
N ARG A 63 6.41 22.24 -20.03
CA ARG A 63 7.42 22.78 -20.96
C ARG A 63 6.82 23.70 -22.04
N THR A 64 5.53 23.55 -22.32
CA THR A 64 4.77 24.38 -23.27
C THR A 64 4.04 25.52 -22.56
N GLU A 65 4.32 25.75 -21.27
CA GLU A 65 3.79 26.86 -20.45
C GLU A 65 2.25 26.95 -20.40
N ASN A 66 1.55 25.82 -20.55
CA ASN A 66 0.10 25.80 -20.45
C ASN A 66 -0.35 26.10 -19.00
N PRO A 67 -1.12 27.18 -18.74
CA PRO A 67 -1.52 27.55 -17.38
C PRO A 67 -2.41 26.50 -16.70
N GLN A 68 -3.14 25.69 -17.48
CA GLN A 68 -3.94 24.59 -16.95
C GLN A 68 -3.07 23.45 -16.42
N ALA A 69 -1.96 23.13 -17.11
CA ALA A 69 -1.06 22.06 -16.71
C ALA A 69 -0.37 22.36 -15.38
N ILE A 70 -0.03 23.62 -15.13
CA ILE A 70 0.55 24.08 -13.85
C ILE A 70 -0.44 23.83 -12.71
N LYS A 71 -1.71 24.25 -12.88
CA LYS A 71 -2.77 24.03 -11.89
C LYS A 71 -3.01 22.54 -11.63
N GLU A 72 -3.05 21.73 -12.67
CA GLU A 72 -3.25 20.28 -12.55
C GLU A 72 -2.08 19.58 -11.87
N ALA A 73 -0.85 20.03 -12.12
CA ALA A 73 0.34 19.54 -11.42
C ALA A 73 0.29 19.84 -9.92
N ASP A 74 -0.07 21.07 -9.54
CA ASP A 74 -0.25 21.45 -8.13
C ASP A 74 -1.33 20.60 -7.45
N LEU A 75 -2.45 20.35 -8.12
CA LEU A 75 -3.52 19.51 -7.61
C LEU A 75 -3.08 18.04 -7.45
N LEU A 76 -2.29 17.53 -8.39
CA LEU A 76 -1.74 16.18 -8.33
C LEU A 76 -0.79 16.04 -7.13
N LEU A 77 0.11 17.00 -6.94
CA LEU A 77 1.05 17.03 -5.81
C LEU A 77 0.30 17.13 -4.48
N LYS A 78 -0.67 18.06 -4.35
CA LYS A 78 -1.53 18.18 -3.16
C LYS A 78 -2.25 16.87 -2.84
N LYS A 79 -2.76 16.17 -3.86
CA LYS A 79 -3.41 14.87 -3.68
C LYS A 79 -2.43 13.80 -3.17
N CYS A 80 -1.23 13.71 -3.75
CA CYS A 80 -0.22 12.74 -3.32
C CYS A 80 0.26 13.02 -1.89
N TYR A 81 0.49 14.28 -1.54
CA TYR A 81 0.81 14.71 -0.17
C TYR A 81 -0.30 14.34 0.81
N ARG A 82 -1.56 14.66 0.49
CA ARG A 82 -2.73 14.34 1.34
C ARG A 82 -2.87 12.85 1.59
N LEU A 83 -2.54 12.02 0.61
CA LEU A 83 -2.57 10.55 0.74
C LEU A 83 -1.33 9.98 1.45
N GLY A 84 -0.31 10.79 1.72
CA GLY A 84 0.94 10.35 2.34
C GLY A 84 1.83 9.54 1.39
N LEU A 85 1.73 9.78 0.08
CA LEU A 85 2.58 9.13 -0.93
C LEU A 85 3.90 9.88 -1.19
N LEU A 86 3.93 11.17 -0.88
CA LEU A 86 5.09 12.05 -1.05
C LEU A 86 5.27 12.92 0.20
N SER A 87 6.50 13.41 0.40
CA SER A 87 6.84 14.44 1.38
C SER A 87 6.32 15.82 0.98
N GLU A 88 6.36 16.76 1.92
CA GLU A 88 6.04 18.15 1.64
C GLU A 88 7.12 18.76 0.72
N GLY A 89 6.71 19.57 -0.26
CA GLY A 89 7.63 20.18 -1.22
C GLY A 89 8.17 19.25 -2.31
N ALA A 90 7.65 18.03 -2.43
CA ALA A 90 8.05 17.09 -3.48
C ALA A 90 7.77 17.65 -4.89
N ALA A 91 8.67 17.36 -5.83
CA ALA A 91 8.56 17.75 -7.22
C ALA A 91 7.68 16.76 -8.01
N LEU A 92 7.23 17.18 -9.20
CA LEU A 92 6.46 16.32 -10.10
C LEU A 92 7.24 15.07 -10.53
N VAL A 93 8.57 15.15 -10.59
CA VAL A 93 9.46 14.03 -10.92
C VAL A 93 9.40 12.94 -9.85
N ASP A 94 9.22 13.30 -8.58
CA ASP A 94 9.20 12.34 -7.47
C ASP A 94 7.99 11.41 -7.54
N VAL A 95 6.90 11.84 -8.19
CA VAL A 95 5.73 10.99 -8.46
C VAL A 95 6.11 9.75 -9.29
N LEU A 96 7.14 9.86 -10.13
CA LEU A 96 7.63 8.75 -10.95
C LEU A 96 8.38 7.70 -10.11
N ALA A 97 9.01 8.12 -9.00
CA ALA A 97 9.78 7.25 -8.11
C ALA A 97 8.91 6.47 -7.11
N ILE A 98 7.65 6.86 -6.90
CA ILE A 98 6.72 6.19 -5.96
C ILE A 98 6.64 4.69 -6.25
N GLU A 99 6.90 3.84 -5.25
CA GLU A 99 6.81 2.38 -5.38
C GLU A 99 5.42 1.83 -5.04
N ILE A 100 5.13 0.59 -5.46
CA ILE A 100 3.85 -0.08 -5.17
C ILE A 100 3.67 -0.29 -3.67
N GLU A 101 4.76 -0.56 -2.96
CA GLU A 101 4.77 -0.78 -1.51
C GLU A 101 4.20 0.42 -0.75
N THR A 102 4.59 1.64 -1.13
CA THR A 102 4.06 2.86 -0.51
C THR A 102 2.54 2.91 -0.60
N VAL A 103 1.96 2.59 -1.77
CA VAL A 103 0.49 2.58 -1.97
C VAL A 103 -0.19 1.50 -1.13
N LEU A 104 0.43 0.32 -1.00
CA LEU A 104 -0.10 -0.76 -0.17
C LEU A 104 -0.01 -0.44 1.32
N ALA A 105 1.07 0.20 1.77
CA ALA A 105 1.26 0.62 3.15
C ALA A 105 0.22 1.66 3.62
N ARG A 106 -0.28 2.51 2.71
CA ARG A 106 -1.33 3.51 3.01
C ARG A 106 -2.74 2.94 3.17
N ARG A 107 -2.93 1.63 2.98
CA ARG A 107 -4.23 0.98 3.14
C ARG A 107 -4.59 0.86 4.62
N LEU A 108 -5.87 1.00 4.95
CA LEU A 108 -6.37 0.86 6.32
C LEU A 108 -5.92 -0.45 6.98
N GLN A 109 -5.95 -1.56 6.24
CA GLN A 109 -5.45 -2.86 6.73
C GLN A 109 -4.00 -2.80 7.22
N SER A 110 -3.11 -2.17 6.44
CA SER A 110 -1.70 -2.06 6.76
C SER A 110 -1.47 -1.09 7.92
N LEU A 111 -2.22 0.02 7.95
CA LEU A 111 -2.15 0.99 9.04
C LEU A 111 -2.61 0.43 10.38
N VAL A 112 -3.64 -0.41 10.40
CA VAL A 112 -4.12 -1.09 11.61
C VAL A 112 -3.05 -2.04 12.15
N TYR A 113 -2.33 -2.74 11.25
CA TYR A 113 -1.23 -3.61 11.62
C TYR A 113 -0.02 -2.81 12.14
N THR A 114 0.42 -1.76 11.44
CA THR A 114 1.57 -0.95 11.85
C THR A 114 1.31 -0.16 13.14
N LYS A 115 0.05 0.21 13.42
CA LYS A 115 -0.36 0.81 14.70
C LYS A 115 -0.39 -0.16 15.88
N GLY A 116 -0.20 -1.46 15.64
CA GLY A 116 -0.26 -2.46 16.70
C GLY A 116 -1.69 -2.75 17.20
N LEU A 117 -2.74 -2.37 16.46
CA LEU A 117 -4.13 -2.74 16.77
C LEU A 117 -4.44 -4.21 16.39
N SER A 118 -3.52 -4.89 15.74
CA SER A 118 -3.63 -6.29 15.38
C SER A 118 -2.25 -6.92 15.32
N SER A 119 -2.15 -8.20 15.69
CA SER A 119 -0.87 -8.93 15.67
C SER A 119 -0.47 -9.37 14.26
N THR A 120 -1.42 -9.51 13.33
CA THR A 120 -1.13 -9.90 11.95
C THR A 120 -1.95 -9.09 10.94
N PRO A 121 -1.46 -8.90 9.70
CA PRO A 121 -2.22 -8.22 8.65
C PRO A 121 -3.55 -8.93 8.32
N LYS A 122 -3.63 -10.25 8.51
CA LYS A 122 -4.88 -11.01 8.30
C LYS A 122 -5.90 -10.71 9.39
N GLN A 123 -5.47 -10.66 10.64
CA GLN A 123 -6.31 -10.24 11.77
C GLN A 123 -6.80 -8.79 11.58
N ALA A 124 -5.94 -7.89 11.10
CA ALA A 124 -6.36 -6.52 10.74
C ALA A 124 -7.54 -6.52 9.77
N ARG A 125 -7.49 -7.35 8.71
CA ARG A 125 -8.62 -7.48 7.76
C ARG A 125 -9.88 -7.98 8.46
N GLN A 126 -9.78 -8.97 9.34
CA GLN A 126 -10.94 -9.52 10.05
C GLN A 126 -11.60 -8.45 10.92
N LEU A 127 -10.80 -7.71 11.70
CA LEU A 127 -11.29 -6.62 12.54
C LEU A 127 -12.00 -5.54 11.72
N ILE A 128 -11.43 -5.16 10.58
CA ILE A 128 -12.06 -4.17 9.68
C ILE A 128 -13.37 -4.74 9.11
N ALA A 129 -13.36 -5.94 8.56
CA ALA A 129 -14.53 -6.54 7.92
C ALA A 129 -15.69 -6.76 8.91
N HIS A 130 -15.38 -7.14 10.15
CA HIS A 130 -16.34 -7.28 11.24
C HIS A 130 -16.70 -5.92 11.86
N GLY A 131 -16.04 -4.84 11.45
CA GLY A 131 -16.33 -3.47 11.82
C GLY A 131 -15.96 -3.14 13.27
N HIS A 132 -14.89 -3.73 13.78
CA HIS A 132 -14.33 -3.37 15.08
C HIS A 132 -13.47 -2.10 15.04
N ILE A 133 -13.23 -1.54 13.85
CA ILE A 133 -12.34 -0.40 13.63
C ILE A 133 -13.12 0.82 13.14
N VAL A 134 -12.73 1.97 13.67
CA VAL A 134 -13.23 3.29 13.28
C VAL A 134 -12.12 4.13 12.66
N LEU A 135 -12.54 5.11 11.85
CA LEU A 135 -11.70 6.19 11.36
C LEU A 135 -12.37 7.49 11.78
N GLY A 136 -11.89 8.10 12.87
CA GLY A 136 -12.62 9.14 13.59
C GLY A 136 -13.92 8.57 14.15
N ASP A 137 -15.03 9.23 13.87
CA ASP A 137 -16.35 8.82 14.39
C ASP A 137 -17.05 7.78 13.52
N ARG A 138 -16.44 7.37 12.39
CA ARG A 138 -17.09 6.51 11.40
C ARG A 138 -16.51 5.11 11.42
N ARG A 139 -17.40 4.11 11.56
CA ARG A 139 -17.08 2.69 11.37
C ARG A 139 -16.72 2.41 9.91
N VAL A 140 -15.57 1.79 9.68
CA VAL A 140 -15.09 1.46 8.32
C VAL A 140 -14.95 -0.04 8.17
N THR A 141 -15.60 -0.60 7.14
CA THR A 141 -15.60 -2.05 6.85
C THR A 141 -14.77 -2.43 5.62
N ILE A 142 -14.08 -1.47 4.99
CA ILE A 142 -13.33 -1.67 3.74
C ILE A 142 -11.82 -1.66 4.03
N PRO A 143 -11.13 -2.82 4.00
CA PRO A 143 -9.68 -2.91 4.27
C PRO A 143 -8.81 -2.22 3.21
N GLY A 144 -9.34 -2.07 1.99
CA GLY A 144 -8.67 -1.43 0.86
C GLY A 144 -8.79 0.10 0.81
N LEU A 145 -9.35 0.72 1.84
CA LEU A 145 -9.45 2.18 1.92
C LEU A 145 -8.05 2.78 2.04
N LEU A 146 -7.72 3.77 1.20
CA LEU A 146 -6.50 4.57 1.34
C LEU A 146 -6.76 5.69 2.35
N VAL A 147 -6.05 5.66 3.47
CA VAL A 147 -6.27 6.63 4.55
C VAL A 147 -5.38 7.86 4.32
N PRO A 148 -5.96 9.07 4.31
CA PRO A 148 -5.16 10.29 4.17
C PRO A 148 -4.32 10.53 5.44
N LYS A 149 -3.14 11.13 5.27
CA LYS A 149 -2.15 11.34 6.34
C LYS A 149 -2.72 12.00 7.59
N GLY A 150 -3.57 13.01 7.41
CA GLY A 150 -4.22 13.72 8.52
C GLY A 150 -5.22 12.87 9.32
N GLN A 151 -5.77 11.80 8.75
CA GLN A 151 -6.77 10.96 9.43
C GLN A 151 -6.18 9.74 10.13
N GLU A 152 -4.91 9.42 9.89
CA GLU A 152 -4.30 8.20 10.41
C GLU A 152 -4.36 8.10 11.92
N ARG A 153 -4.17 9.23 12.62
CA ARG A 153 -4.20 9.30 14.08
C ARG A 153 -5.52 8.82 14.66
N PHE A 154 -6.63 9.04 13.95
CA PHE A 154 -7.99 8.69 14.39
C PHE A 154 -8.40 7.24 14.06
N VAL A 155 -7.48 6.39 13.62
CA VAL A 155 -7.73 4.94 13.52
C VAL A 155 -7.64 4.29 14.89
N ASP A 156 -8.77 3.79 15.40
CA ASP A 156 -8.87 3.10 16.69
C ASP A 156 -9.98 2.03 16.67
N TYR A 157 -10.20 1.33 17.78
CA TYR A 157 -11.34 0.43 17.97
C TYR A 157 -12.65 1.20 18.13
N HIS A 158 -13.74 0.61 17.64
CA HIS A 158 -15.08 1.12 17.90
C HIS A 158 -15.45 0.95 19.37
N SER A 159 -16.13 1.93 19.97
CA SER A 159 -16.54 1.91 21.39
C SER A 159 -17.40 0.70 21.77
N SER A 160 -18.33 0.32 20.90
CA SER A 160 -19.18 -0.89 21.10
C SER A 160 -18.46 -2.22 20.86
N SER A 161 -17.18 -2.20 20.51
CA SER A 161 -16.41 -3.40 20.20
C SER A 161 -15.86 -4.05 21.47
N PRO A 162 -15.88 -5.39 21.60
CA PRO A 162 -15.20 -6.08 22.71
C PRO A 162 -13.70 -5.78 22.80
N PHE A 163 -13.08 -5.39 21.68
CA PHE A 163 -11.66 -5.03 21.60
C PHE A 163 -11.34 -3.65 22.19
N SER A 164 -12.35 -2.82 22.49
CA SER A 164 -12.15 -1.54 23.16
C SER A 164 -11.63 -1.74 24.59
N PHE A 165 -12.03 -2.82 25.25
CA PHE A 165 -11.52 -3.22 26.56
C PHE A 165 -10.08 -3.73 26.44
N GLU A 166 -9.21 -3.24 27.33
CA GLU A 166 -7.78 -3.56 27.30
C GLU A 166 -7.48 -5.00 27.73
N GLU A 167 -8.34 -5.57 28.56
CA GLU A 167 -8.22 -6.93 29.11
C GLU A 167 -8.58 -8.05 28.12
N HIS A 168 -9.05 -7.70 26.91
CA HIS A 168 -9.48 -8.70 25.95
C HIS A 168 -8.30 -9.61 25.53
N PRO A 169 -8.40 -10.94 25.63
CA PRO A 169 -7.26 -11.85 25.46
C PRO A 169 -6.65 -11.80 24.05
N MET A 170 -7.47 -11.47 23.05
CA MET A 170 -7.06 -11.38 21.65
C MET A 170 -6.55 -9.97 21.26
N ARG A 171 -6.56 -9.01 22.19
CA ARG A 171 -5.92 -7.71 21.97
C ARG A 171 -4.40 -7.92 22.01
N PRO A 172 -3.65 -7.42 21.02
CA PRO A 172 -2.20 -7.48 21.09
C PRO A 172 -1.74 -6.79 22.37
N LYS A 173 -1.04 -7.53 23.24
CA LYS A 173 -0.40 -6.95 24.41
C LYS A 173 0.62 -5.94 23.90
N SER A 174 0.58 -4.70 24.38
CA SER A 174 1.65 -3.74 24.12
C SER A 174 2.92 -4.34 24.73
N THR A 175 3.79 -4.90 23.90
CA THR A 175 5.20 -4.97 24.26
C THR A 175 5.61 -3.53 24.43
N LYS A 176 5.67 -3.06 25.68
CA LYS A 176 6.29 -1.78 26.02
C LYS A 176 7.60 -1.75 25.23
N THR A 177 7.71 -0.78 24.33
CA THR A 177 8.97 -0.48 23.66
C THR A 177 9.96 -0.19 24.77
N GLU A 178 10.82 -1.15 25.07
CA GLU A 178 12.07 -0.87 25.75
C GLU A 178 12.79 0.18 24.90
N GLU A 179 13.09 1.29 25.55
CA GLU A 179 13.75 2.46 25.00
C GLU A 179 15.08 2.04 24.36
N GLY A 180 15.33 2.47 23.12
CA GLY A 180 16.66 2.38 22.50
C GLY A 180 16.98 1.10 21.74
N MET A 181 16.33 0.88 20.59
CA MET A 181 16.95 0.10 19.52
C MET A 181 17.37 1.08 18.42
N GLU A 182 18.63 1.50 18.48
CA GLU A 182 19.33 2.12 17.36
C GLU A 182 19.04 1.32 16.10
N ILE A 183 18.57 1.98 15.05
CA ILE A 183 18.34 1.37 13.74
C ILE A 183 19.71 0.87 13.26
N PRO A 184 19.97 -0.45 13.17
CA PRO A 184 21.24 -0.89 12.61
C PRO A 184 21.20 -0.57 11.11
N SER A 185 21.95 0.45 10.72
CA SER A 185 22.14 0.91 9.34
C SER A 185 23.03 -0.03 8.52
N GLN A 186 23.00 -1.33 8.78
CA GLN A 186 23.79 -2.32 8.07
C GLN A 186 22.88 -3.43 7.57
N VAL A 187 22.61 -3.37 6.26
CA VAL A 187 22.03 -4.44 5.48
C VAL A 187 22.97 -5.65 5.61
N PRO A 188 22.53 -6.82 6.12
CA PRO A 188 23.39 -7.99 6.11
C PRO A 188 23.63 -8.41 4.66
N GLU A 189 24.91 -8.45 4.29
CA GLU A 189 25.40 -8.93 3.01
C GLU A 189 24.95 -10.37 2.77
N LYS A 190 24.34 -10.59 1.59
CA LYS A 190 24.33 -11.83 0.80
C LYS A 190 24.35 -13.15 1.61
N ILE A 191 23.17 -13.75 1.79
CA ILE A 191 23.08 -15.19 1.96
C ILE A 191 23.49 -15.83 0.62
N LYS A 192 24.72 -16.32 0.54
CA LYS A 192 25.18 -17.22 -0.52
C LYS A 192 24.42 -18.54 -0.38
N ILE A 193 23.52 -18.82 -1.31
CA ILE A 193 23.00 -20.17 -1.49
C ILE A 193 24.04 -20.90 -2.33
N GLU A 194 24.85 -21.73 -1.68
CA GLU A 194 25.69 -22.71 -2.37
C GLU A 194 24.77 -23.77 -2.99
N VAL A 195 24.66 -23.73 -4.33
CA VAL A 195 24.08 -24.84 -5.09
C VAL A 195 25.20 -25.87 -5.27
N PRO A 196 25.06 -27.11 -4.78
CA PRO A 196 26.06 -28.14 -4.99
C PRO A 196 26.14 -28.49 -6.48
N ALA A 197 27.37 -28.53 -7.00
CA ALA A 197 27.65 -28.94 -8.36
C ALA A 197 27.26 -30.41 -8.53
N GLU A 198 26.31 -30.69 -9.42
CA GLU A 198 26.11 -32.04 -9.94
C GLU A 198 27.37 -32.41 -10.73
N GLY A 199 28.09 -33.39 -10.21
CA GLY A 199 29.32 -33.93 -10.78
C GLY A 199 29.09 -34.56 -12.14
N GLY A 200 30.10 -34.43 -13.00
CA GLY A 200 30.16 -35.12 -14.28
C GLY A 200 30.11 -36.63 -14.11
N GLY A 201 29.29 -37.26 -14.94
CA GLY A 201 29.42 -38.67 -15.31
C GLY A 201 29.83 -38.75 -16.78
N SER A 202 31.13 -38.95 -17.01
CA SER A 202 31.67 -39.44 -18.27
C SER A 202 31.34 -40.92 -18.45
N SER A 203 30.72 -41.30 -19.57
CA SER A 203 30.94 -42.52 -20.38
C SER A 203 30.01 -42.50 -21.59
#